data_AF-A0A957W4J5-F1
#
_entry.id   AF-A0A957W4J5-F1
#
_cell.length_a   1.000
_cell.length_b   1.000
_cell.length_c   1.000
_cell.angle_alpha   90.00
_cell.angle_beta   90.00
_cell.angle_gamma   90.00
#
_symmetry.space_group_name_H-M   'P 1'
#
loop_
_entity.id
_entity.type
_entity.pdbx_description
1 polymer ?
#
loop_
_entity_poly.entity_id
_entity_poly.type
_entity_poly.pdbx_seq_one_letter_code
_entity_poly.pdbx_strand_id
1 'polypeptide(L)'
;MRKHQFIGLISLLTCMLVGSVFFGAYANAQGPSSEMPDGYILIEGDILVRAESDGIGIQSTFGDINFWPNGIVPYQFDTNVTTINQTRMIASMLEWENVANIDFRPRNEEANYIHIQNSTGNNSAVGMQGGKQVINIFNWNSRFTIVHELGHTLGLWHEQSRPDRNNYIRINLGNIQNGQSGQFSIRQAADVYSKGAYGLSDEETYDFDSIMHYDQCAFSKACPIGSSCNCGITTTITVLPPNQSWQSRIGQLNHLSKLDNLTMSFLYPENGWRFVDRTHTGSQNGTFLEPYNNFNSGVNNSPNGSILWIQPGTYPAAGTYDKPMSLQAPLGHVTLSP
;
A
#
# COMPACT_ATOMS: atom_id res chain seq x y z
N MET A 1 1.61 -42.30 -75.38
CA MET A 1 0.54 -43.29 -75.10
C MET A 1 0.63 -43.68 -73.62
N ARG A 2 -0.47 -43.49 -72.86
CA ARG A 2 -0.70 -43.88 -71.44
C ARG A 2 0.09 -43.11 -70.37
N LYS A 3 -0.56 -42.20 -69.59
CA LYS A 3 -1.45 -42.38 -68.39
C LYS A 3 -0.58 -42.23 -67.11
N HIS A 4 -0.87 -41.47 -66.04
CA HIS A 4 -2.10 -40.97 -65.40
C HIS A 4 -1.79 -39.68 -64.60
N GLN A 5 -2.58 -38.60 -64.76
CA GLN A 5 -3.48 -37.97 -63.75
C GLN A 5 -3.06 -38.05 -62.27
N PHE A 6 -2.97 -36.90 -61.59
CA PHE A 6 -3.92 -36.50 -60.52
C PHE A 6 -3.82 -35.00 -60.17
N ILE A 7 -4.95 -34.47 -59.73
CA ILE A 7 -5.33 -33.07 -59.48
C ILE A 7 -4.69 -32.54 -58.18
N GLY A 8 -4.25 -31.28 -58.16
CA GLY A 8 -3.78 -30.57 -56.97
C GLY A 8 -4.24 -29.11 -56.97
N LEU A 9 -5.02 -28.76 -55.95
CA LEU A 9 -5.74 -27.51 -55.74
C LEU A 9 -4.86 -26.25 -55.64
N ILE A 10 -5.44 -25.14 -56.09
CA ILE A 10 -5.06 -23.74 -55.83
C ILE A 10 -5.02 -23.48 -54.32
N SER A 11 -3.94 -22.88 -53.83
CA SER A 11 -3.89 -22.22 -52.52
C SER A 11 -3.28 -20.84 -52.67
N LEU A 12 -4.08 -19.82 -52.38
CA LEU A 12 -3.69 -18.42 -52.28
C LEU A 12 -2.69 -18.26 -51.12
N LEU A 13 -1.55 -17.65 -51.42
CA LEU A 13 -0.54 -17.26 -50.45
C LEU A 13 -0.97 -15.92 -49.81
N THR A 14 -1.65 -15.97 -48.67
CA THR A 14 -1.87 -14.77 -47.83
C THR A 14 -0.74 -14.66 -46.82
N CYS A 15 0.06 -13.61 -46.98
CA CYS A 15 1.10 -13.19 -46.06
C CYS A 15 0.46 -12.74 -44.73
N MET A 16 0.70 -13.46 -43.64
CA MET A 16 0.50 -12.94 -42.28
C MET A 16 1.87 -12.84 -41.61
N LEU A 17 2.35 -11.60 -41.48
CA LEU A 17 3.32 -11.24 -40.45
C LEU A 17 2.66 -11.50 -39.10
N VAL A 18 3.07 -12.57 -38.41
CA VAL A 18 2.83 -12.67 -36.96
C VAL A 18 4.07 -12.10 -36.29
N GLY A 19 3.93 -10.87 -35.79
CA GLY A 19 4.86 -10.31 -34.82
C GLY A 19 4.85 -11.21 -33.59
N SER A 20 5.94 -11.94 -33.37
CA SER A 20 6.16 -12.72 -32.17
C SER A 20 6.35 -11.76 -30.99
N VAL A 21 5.25 -11.43 -30.32
CA VAL A 21 5.28 -10.90 -28.96
C VAL A 21 5.72 -12.06 -28.08
N PHE A 22 6.90 -11.93 -27.46
CA PHE A 22 7.36 -12.87 -26.45
C PHE A 22 6.41 -12.80 -25.26
N PHE A 23 5.43 -13.71 -25.22
CA PHE A 23 4.67 -13.99 -24.01
C PHE A 23 5.57 -14.73 -23.04
N GLY A 24 6.14 -13.99 -22.09
CA GLY A 24 6.72 -14.58 -20.90
C GLY A 24 5.60 -15.29 -20.14
N ALA A 25 5.67 -16.61 -20.08
CA ALA A 25 4.85 -17.40 -19.17
C ALA A 25 5.05 -16.85 -17.75
N TYR A 26 3.96 -16.45 -17.10
CA TYR A 26 3.94 -16.19 -15.67
C TYR A 26 4.36 -17.48 -14.96
N ALA A 27 5.64 -17.55 -14.60
CA ALA A 27 6.14 -18.62 -13.75
C ALA A 27 5.58 -18.39 -12.35
N ASN A 28 4.59 -19.20 -12.00
CA ASN A 28 4.06 -19.39 -10.65
C ASN A 28 5.22 -19.56 -9.66
N ALA A 29 5.54 -18.51 -8.90
CA ALA A 29 6.28 -18.64 -7.66
C ALA A 29 5.27 -18.88 -6.53
N GLN A 30 4.76 -20.10 -6.46
CA GLN A 30 3.89 -20.51 -5.34
C GLN A 30 4.72 -20.70 -4.08
N GLY A 31 4.57 -19.79 -3.11
CA GLY A 31 4.48 -20.21 -1.71
C GLY A 31 3.22 -21.10 -1.53
N PRO A 32 3.15 -21.96 -0.50
CA PRO A 32 2.20 -23.07 -0.47
C PRO A 32 0.76 -22.59 -0.62
N SER A 33 0.12 -23.08 -1.68
CA SER A 33 -1.15 -22.65 -2.26
C SER A 33 -2.41 -23.19 -1.56
N SER A 34 -2.31 -23.63 -0.31
CA SER A 34 -3.45 -24.23 0.41
C SER A 34 -4.16 -23.28 1.39
N GLU A 35 -3.65 -22.06 1.60
CA GLU A 35 -4.16 -21.13 2.64
C GLU A 35 -4.60 -19.77 2.11
N MET A 36 -4.38 -19.49 0.82
CA MET A 36 -4.93 -18.30 0.15
C MET A 36 -6.39 -18.55 -0.24
N PRO A 37 -7.32 -17.59 -0.02
CA PRO A 37 -8.69 -17.75 -0.49
C PRO A 37 -8.77 -17.96 -2.01
N ASP A 38 -9.72 -18.76 -2.47
CA ASP A 38 -9.93 -19.01 -3.90
C ASP A 38 -10.10 -17.70 -4.68
N GLY A 39 -9.37 -17.57 -5.78
CA GLY A 39 -9.42 -16.37 -6.62
C GLY A 39 -8.58 -15.21 -6.09
N TYR A 40 -7.67 -15.43 -5.14
CA TYR A 40 -6.67 -14.43 -4.73
C TYR A 40 -5.27 -14.79 -5.23
N ILE A 41 -4.47 -13.76 -5.49
CA ILE A 41 -3.04 -13.86 -5.77
C ILE A 41 -2.25 -13.02 -4.76
N LEU A 42 -0.98 -13.38 -4.60
CA LEU A 42 -0.03 -12.64 -3.79
C LEU A 42 0.81 -11.74 -4.67
N ILE A 43 0.83 -10.44 -4.37
CA ILE A 43 1.68 -9.45 -5.03
C ILE A 43 2.49 -8.73 -3.97
N GLU A 44 3.62 -8.16 -4.40
CA GLU A 44 4.60 -7.59 -3.48
C GLU A 44 4.85 -8.51 -2.26
N GLY A 45 4.98 -9.82 -2.48
CA GLY A 45 5.40 -10.77 -1.44
C GLY A 45 4.37 -11.13 -0.37
N ASP A 46 3.50 -10.21 0.03
CA ASP A 46 2.59 -10.34 1.19
C ASP A 46 1.26 -9.58 1.01
N ILE A 47 0.96 -9.04 -0.18
CA ILE A 47 -0.32 -8.37 -0.45
C ILE A 47 -1.29 -9.31 -1.18
N LEU A 48 -2.42 -9.61 -0.52
CA LEU A 48 -3.53 -10.37 -1.10
C LEU A 48 -4.38 -9.47 -2.00
N VAL A 49 -4.48 -9.81 -3.28
CA VAL A 49 -5.37 -9.14 -4.24
C VAL A 49 -6.27 -10.16 -4.93
N ARG A 50 -7.54 -9.80 -5.10
CA ARG A 50 -8.48 -10.60 -5.87
C ARG A 50 -8.08 -10.60 -7.34
N ALA A 51 -7.90 -11.79 -7.88
CA ALA A 51 -7.75 -12.02 -9.32
C ALA A 51 -9.11 -11.86 -9.99
N GLU A 52 -9.26 -10.89 -10.89
CA GLU A 52 -10.41 -10.86 -11.79
C GLU A 52 -10.12 -11.71 -13.03
N SER A 53 -11.08 -12.56 -13.39
CA SER A 53 -11.03 -13.38 -14.58
C SER A 53 -11.70 -12.64 -15.73
N ASP A 54 -10.96 -11.79 -16.42
CA ASP A 54 -11.36 -11.41 -17.77
C ASP A 54 -10.97 -12.57 -18.69
N GLY A 55 -11.83 -12.97 -19.62
CA GLY A 55 -11.68 -14.18 -20.46
C GLY A 55 -10.42 -14.28 -21.35
N ILE A 56 -9.36 -13.54 -21.03
CA ILE A 56 -8.03 -13.47 -21.66
C ILE A 56 -6.89 -13.71 -20.63
N GLY A 57 -7.17 -13.78 -19.33
CA GLY A 57 -6.16 -14.07 -18.28
C GLY A 57 -6.52 -13.46 -16.93
N ILE A 58 -5.79 -13.84 -15.88
CA ILE A 58 -5.91 -13.22 -14.55
C ILE A 58 -5.26 -11.84 -14.61
N GLN A 59 -6.05 -10.77 -14.50
CA GLN A 59 -5.54 -9.43 -14.19
C GLN A 59 -5.89 -9.10 -12.74
N SER A 60 -4.93 -8.54 -12.01
CA SER A 60 -5.21 -7.92 -10.72
C SER A 60 -5.77 -6.53 -10.94
N THR A 61 -7.03 -6.32 -10.59
CA THR A 61 -7.63 -4.99 -10.53
C THR A 61 -7.04 -4.25 -9.34
N PHE A 62 -6.25 -3.22 -9.59
CA PHE A 62 -5.82 -2.28 -8.56
C PHE A 62 -6.91 -1.20 -8.46
N GLY A 63 -7.89 -1.43 -7.58
CA GLY A 63 -8.92 -0.43 -7.27
C GLY A 63 -8.42 0.63 -6.30
N ASP A 64 -9.17 1.73 -6.19
CA ASP A 64 -8.98 2.75 -5.15
C ASP A 64 -8.99 2.08 -3.76
N ILE A 65 -8.18 2.58 -2.82
CA ILE A 65 -8.15 2.04 -1.46
C ILE A 65 -9.48 2.36 -0.77
N ASN A 66 -10.17 1.31 -0.32
CA ASN A 66 -11.32 1.46 0.57
C ASN A 66 -10.84 1.50 2.02
N PHE A 67 -10.91 2.65 2.67
CA PHE A 67 -10.58 2.78 4.10
C PHE A 67 -11.71 2.24 4.98
N TRP A 68 -11.36 1.81 6.20
CA TRP A 68 -12.34 1.31 7.15
C TRP A 68 -13.26 2.46 7.63
N PRO A 69 -14.59 2.33 7.48
CA PRO A 69 -15.52 3.40 7.86
C PRO A 69 -15.36 3.78 9.34
N ASN A 70 -15.16 5.07 9.59
CA ASN A 70 -14.94 5.64 10.93
C ASN A 70 -13.73 5.05 11.69
N GLY A 71 -12.76 4.44 10.98
CA GLY A 71 -11.61 3.78 11.60
C GLY A 71 -11.94 2.51 12.37
N ILE A 72 -13.16 1.97 12.21
CA ILE A 72 -13.60 0.79 12.93
C ILE A 72 -13.21 -0.46 12.15
N VAL A 73 -12.42 -1.33 12.77
CA VAL A 73 -11.97 -2.60 12.18
C VAL A 73 -12.46 -3.77 13.03
N PRO A 74 -13.63 -4.36 12.72
CA PRO A 74 -14.11 -5.54 13.41
C PRO A 74 -13.18 -6.73 13.11
N TYR A 75 -12.83 -7.50 14.13
CA TYR A 75 -11.94 -8.66 13.97
C TYR A 75 -12.49 -9.95 14.58
N GLN A 76 -12.13 -11.08 13.98
CA GLN A 76 -12.43 -12.41 14.48
C GLN A 76 -11.18 -13.27 14.39
N PHE A 77 -10.88 -14.01 15.46
CA PHE A 77 -9.81 -15.01 15.45
C PHE A 77 -10.33 -16.35 14.94
N ASP A 78 -9.55 -16.98 14.07
CA ASP A 78 -9.75 -18.39 13.75
C ASP A 78 -9.50 -19.27 14.97
N THR A 79 -10.14 -20.44 14.98
CA THR A 79 -9.92 -21.49 15.99
C THR A 79 -8.47 -21.97 16.08
N ASN A 80 -7.68 -21.80 15.01
CA ASN A 80 -6.27 -22.17 14.99
C ASN A 80 -5.33 -21.13 15.66
N VAL A 81 -5.87 -19.99 16.13
CA VAL A 81 -5.08 -18.95 16.81
C VAL A 81 -5.11 -19.16 18.32
N THR A 82 -3.95 -19.55 18.87
CA THR A 82 -3.78 -19.73 20.32
C THR A 82 -4.01 -18.44 21.11
N THR A 83 -4.40 -18.55 22.38
CA THR A 83 -4.61 -17.37 23.26
C THR A 83 -3.38 -16.45 23.34
N ILE A 84 -2.16 -17.02 23.36
CA ILE A 84 -0.92 -16.23 23.35
C ILE A 84 -0.79 -15.39 22.08
N ASN A 85 -1.13 -15.98 20.93
CA ASN A 85 -1.10 -15.29 19.65
C ASN A 85 -2.21 -14.24 19.53
N GLN A 86 -3.39 -14.49 20.12
CA GLN A 86 -4.44 -13.46 20.24
C GLN A 86 -3.94 -12.25 21.04
N THR A 87 -3.28 -12.47 22.18
CA THR A 87 -2.68 -11.37 22.97
C THR A 87 -1.63 -10.59 22.17
N ARG A 88 -0.81 -11.27 21.36
CA ARG A 88 0.20 -10.61 20.50
C ARG A 88 -0.43 -9.77 19.39
N MET A 89 -1.51 -10.26 18.77
CA MET A 89 -2.27 -9.49 17.79
C MET A 89 -2.87 -8.25 18.42
N ILE A 90 -3.57 -8.39 19.56
CA ILE A 90 -4.18 -7.26 20.26
C ILE A 90 -3.11 -6.23 20.66
N ALA A 91 -1.95 -6.69 21.16
CA ALA A 91 -0.83 -5.79 21.44
C ALA A 91 -0.30 -5.08 20.19
N SER A 92 -0.41 -5.68 18.99
CA SER A 92 0.03 -5.07 17.74
C SER A 92 -1.01 -4.09 17.19
N MET A 93 -2.31 -4.37 17.36
CA MET A 93 -3.41 -3.45 17.06
C MET A 93 -3.24 -2.12 17.81
N LEU A 94 -2.87 -2.18 19.09
CA LEU A 94 -2.61 -1.00 19.92
C LEU A 94 -1.53 -0.06 19.36
N GLU A 95 -0.58 -0.53 18.55
CA GLU A 95 0.43 0.35 17.94
C GLU A 95 -0.22 1.34 16.97
N TRP A 96 -1.23 0.90 16.21
CA TRP A 96 -1.98 1.77 15.30
C TRP A 96 -3.05 2.61 16.01
N GLU A 97 -3.74 2.05 17.01
CA GLU A 97 -4.76 2.78 17.79
C GLU A 97 -4.15 3.94 18.60
N ASN A 98 -2.87 3.86 18.98
CA ASN A 98 -2.20 4.92 19.73
C ASN A 98 -1.81 6.13 18.87
N VAL A 99 -1.84 6.01 17.53
CA VAL A 99 -1.34 7.05 16.61
C VAL A 99 -2.40 7.62 15.68
N ALA A 100 -3.56 6.96 15.59
CA ALA A 100 -4.66 7.37 14.72
C ALA A 100 -6.01 6.99 15.34
N ASN A 101 -7.09 7.57 14.82
CA ASN A 101 -8.45 7.30 15.26
C ASN A 101 -8.96 5.96 14.67
N ILE A 102 -8.35 4.87 15.15
CA ILE A 102 -8.63 3.49 14.76
C ILE A 102 -9.15 2.74 15.99
N ASP A 103 -10.08 1.84 15.76
CA ASP A 103 -10.69 1.00 16.80
C ASP A 103 -10.83 -0.43 16.29
N PHE A 104 -9.92 -1.30 16.74
CA PHE A 104 -10.02 -2.74 16.54
C PHE A 104 -10.88 -3.35 17.64
N ARG A 105 -12.04 -3.88 17.25
CA ARG A 105 -12.98 -4.50 18.20
C ARG A 105 -13.36 -5.91 17.79
N PRO A 106 -13.62 -6.82 18.76
CA PRO A 106 -14.17 -8.13 18.45
C PRO A 106 -15.44 -7.98 17.62
N ARG A 107 -15.49 -8.69 16.51
CA ARG A 107 -16.65 -8.72 15.63
C ARG A 107 -17.86 -9.28 16.38
N ASN A 108 -18.99 -8.63 16.19
CA ASN A 108 -20.29 -9.16 16.55
C ASN A 108 -21.02 -9.64 15.29
N GLU A 109 -21.65 -8.73 14.55
CA GLU A 109 -22.50 -9.03 13.37
C GLU A 109 -22.08 -8.26 12.12
N GLU A 110 -20.98 -7.50 12.19
CA GLU A 110 -20.50 -6.68 11.08
C GLU A 110 -20.22 -7.56 9.86
N ALA A 111 -20.73 -7.13 8.70
CA ALA A 111 -20.54 -7.85 7.45
C ALA A 111 -19.09 -7.79 6.97
N ASN A 112 -18.44 -6.64 7.16
CA ASN A 112 -17.05 -6.39 6.79
C ASN A 112 -16.18 -6.55 8.04
N TYR A 113 -15.20 -7.44 8.00
CA TYR A 113 -14.33 -7.72 9.13
C TYR A 113 -13.06 -8.45 8.71
N ILE A 114 -12.04 -8.38 9.55
CA ILE A 114 -10.81 -9.15 9.38
C ILE A 114 -10.90 -10.48 10.12
N HIS A 115 -10.51 -11.56 9.44
CA HIS A 115 -10.42 -12.91 10.01
C HIS A 115 -8.95 -13.30 10.12
N ILE A 116 -8.48 -13.35 11.35
CA ILE A 116 -7.06 -13.53 11.66
C ILE A 116 -6.79 -15.00 11.90
N GLN A 117 -5.83 -15.58 11.18
CA GLN A 117 -5.51 -17.00 11.29
C GLN A 117 -4.01 -17.28 11.32
N ASN A 118 -3.65 -18.40 11.94
CA ASN A 118 -2.30 -18.96 11.81
C ASN A 118 -2.13 -19.53 10.39
N SER A 119 -1.00 -19.21 9.76
CA SER A 119 -0.70 -19.58 8.37
C SER A 119 0.80 -19.82 8.19
N THR A 120 1.21 -20.21 6.99
CA THR A 120 2.60 -20.44 6.56
C THR A 120 3.30 -19.18 6.02
N GLY A 121 2.57 -18.10 5.81
CA GLY A 121 3.09 -16.79 5.44
C GLY A 121 2.44 -15.66 6.25
N ASN A 122 3.04 -14.48 6.19
CA ASN A 122 2.38 -13.24 6.62
C ASN A 122 1.85 -12.55 5.36
N ASN A 123 0.57 -12.17 5.36
CA ASN A 123 -0.03 -11.41 4.27
C ASN A 123 -1.41 -10.86 4.65
N SER A 124 -1.76 -9.73 4.04
CA SER A 124 -3.07 -9.09 4.14
C SER A 124 -3.45 -8.40 2.83
N ALA A 125 -4.73 -8.07 2.68
CA ALA A 125 -5.18 -7.19 1.62
C ALA A 125 -4.99 -5.72 2.00
N VAL A 126 -4.86 -4.84 1.01
CA VAL A 126 -4.72 -3.39 1.26
C VAL A 126 -6.09 -2.74 1.42
N GLY A 127 -6.39 -2.25 2.62
CA GLY A 127 -7.68 -1.65 2.97
C GLY A 127 -8.81 -2.67 3.17
N MET A 128 -10.03 -2.14 3.33
CA MET A 128 -11.27 -2.91 3.48
C MET A 128 -11.74 -3.49 2.13
N GLN A 129 -11.76 -4.81 2.02
CA GLN A 129 -12.20 -5.50 0.79
C GLN A 129 -13.72 -5.70 0.70
N GLY A 130 -14.41 -5.57 1.83
CA GLY A 130 -15.80 -5.98 1.99
C GLY A 130 -15.94 -7.47 2.33
N GLY A 131 -16.95 -7.83 3.13
CA GLY A 131 -17.14 -9.19 3.62
C GLY A 131 -16.04 -9.64 4.61
N LYS A 132 -15.85 -10.95 4.72
CA LYS A 132 -14.73 -11.57 5.43
C LYS A 132 -13.45 -11.40 4.61
N GLN A 133 -12.45 -10.69 5.13
CA GLN A 133 -11.09 -10.70 4.57
C GLN A 133 -10.10 -11.36 5.53
N VAL A 134 -9.22 -12.20 5.01
CA VAL A 134 -8.27 -12.95 5.83
C VAL A 134 -6.99 -12.16 6.04
N ILE A 135 -6.45 -12.23 7.27
CA ILE A 135 -5.07 -11.87 7.58
C ILE A 135 -4.35 -13.15 7.99
N ASN A 136 -3.31 -13.48 7.26
CA ASN A 136 -2.45 -14.63 7.52
C ASN A 136 -1.25 -14.19 8.34
N ILE A 137 -0.99 -14.88 9.46
CA ILE A 137 0.20 -14.62 10.28
C ILE A 137 0.92 -15.93 10.53
N PHE A 138 2.20 -15.97 10.16
CA PHE A 138 3.13 -17.04 10.49
C PHE A 138 4.04 -16.64 11.65
N ASN A 139 4.63 -15.43 11.58
CA ASN A 139 5.63 -15.00 12.55
C ASN A 139 5.02 -14.25 13.72
N TRP A 140 4.27 -14.97 14.56
CA TRP A 140 3.62 -14.41 15.75
C TRP A 140 4.58 -13.84 16.80
N ASN A 141 5.86 -14.23 16.76
CA ASN A 141 6.86 -13.72 17.71
C ASN A 141 7.39 -12.33 17.32
N SER A 142 7.15 -11.88 16.09
CA SER A 142 7.52 -10.55 15.62
C SER A 142 6.33 -9.61 15.69
N ARG A 143 6.27 -8.78 16.73
CA ARG A 143 5.20 -7.78 16.91
C ARG A 143 5.07 -6.89 15.67
N PHE A 144 6.18 -6.39 15.15
CA PHE A 144 6.17 -5.43 14.05
C PHE A 144 5.95 -6.05 12.67
N THR A 145 6.12 -7.38 12.53
CA THR A 145 5.55 -8.09 11.37
C THR A 145 4.03 -8.07 11.41
N ILE A 146 3.41 -8.26 12.58
CA ILE A 146 1.95 -8.14 12.71
C ILE A 146 1.50 -6.70 12.44
N VAL A 147 2.24 -5.70 12.96
CA VAL A 147 1.96 -4.28 12.70
C VAL A 147 2.01 -3.95 11.20
N HIS A 148 2.97 -4.52 10.46
CA HIS A 148 3.06 -4.38 9.00
C HIS A 148 1.79 -4.90 8.29
N GLU A 149 1.35 -6.13 8.59
CA GLU A 149 0.14 -6.70 7.99
C GLU A 149 -1.14 -5.91 8.35
N LEU A 150 -1.18 -5.35 9.56
CA LEU A 150 -2.22 -4.41 9.96
C LEU A 150 -2.11 -3.08 9.19
N GLY A 151 -0.90 -2.62 8.86
CA GLY A 151 -0.67 -1.48 7.99
C GLY A 151 -1.29 -1.67 6.62
N HIS A 152 -1.07 -2.82 5.97
CA HIS A 152 -1.80 -3.20 4.75
C HIS A 152 -3.30 -3.15 4.95
N THR A 153 -3.80 -3.84 5.97
CA THR A 153 -5.23 -3.89 6.31
C THR A 153 -5.88 -2.51 6.41
N LEU A 154 -5.13 -1.53 6.91
CA LEU A 154 -5.57 -0.15 7.10
C LEU A 154 -5.43 0.71 5.83
N GLY A 155 -4.73 0.24 4.81
CA GLY A 155 -4.61 0.89 3.50
C GLY A 155 -3.17 1.23 3.10
N LEU A 156 -2.14 0.82 3.83
CA LEU A 156 -0.77 1.12 3.42
C LEU A 156 -0.29 0.15 2.34
N TRP A 157 0.24 0.68 1.24
CA TRP A 157 1.08 -0.06 0.31
C TRP A 157 2.53 -0.04 0.79
N HIS A 158 3.39 -0.83 0.15
CA HIS A 158 4.81 -0.72 0.43
C HIS A 158 5.40 0.61 -0.04
N GLU A 159 6.35 1.13 0.75
CA GLU A 159 7.03 2.39 0.45
C GLU A 159 7.87 2.29 -0.82
N GLN A 160 8.54 1.15 -1.06
CA GLN A 160 9.29 0.94 -2.31
C GLN A 160 8.40 0.75 -3.54
N SER A 161 7.07 0.79 -3.43
CA SER A 161 6.16 0.72 -4.57
C SER A 161 5.75 2.12 -5.08
N ARG A 162 6.14 3.18 -4.36
CA ARG A 162 5.78 4.57 -4.65
C ARG A 162 6.06 5.02 -6.09
N PRO A 163 5.22 5.89 -6.67
CA PRO A 163 5.44 6.51 -7.98
C PRO A 163 6.80 7.21 -8.12
N ASP A 164 7.27 7.84 -7.04
CA ASP A 164 8.48 8.66 -7.00
C ASP A 164 9.71 7.92 -6.44
N ARG A 165 9.60 6.64 -6.10
CA ARG A 165 10.67 5.86 -5.48
C ARG A 165 12.01 5.95 -6.22
N ASN A 166 11.98 6.11 -7.54
CA ASN A 166 13.19 6.10 -8.38
C ASN A 166 14.07 7.34 -8.14
N ASN A 167 13.57 8.35 -7.42
CA ASN A 167 14.37 9.48 -6.94
C ASN A 167 15.20 9.11 -5.70
N TYR A 168 14.84 8.06 -4.98
CA TYR A 168 15.37 7.71 -3.65
C TYR A 168 16.10 6.37 -3.64
N ILE A 169 15.63 5.42 -4.46
CA ILE A 169 16.16 4.06 -4.56
C ILE A 169 16.27 3.62 -6.02
N ARG A 170 17.13 2.63 -6.25
CA ARG A 170 17.31 1.93 -7.52
C ARG A 170 17.11 0.44 -7.31
N ILE A 171 16.25 -0.16 -8.14
CA ILE A 171 16.02 -1.60 -8.14
C ILE A 171 17.07 -2.28 -9.05
N ASN A 172 17.87 -3.18 -8.47
CA ASN A 172 18.88 -3.97 -9.17
C ASN A 172 18.25 -5.22 -9.78
N LEU A 173 17.61 -5.06 -10.95
CA LEU A 173 16.88 -6.15 -11.63
C LEU A 173 17.74 -7.43 -11.82
N GLY A 174 19.04 -7.27 -12.11
CA GLY A 174 19.96 -8.41 -12.28
C GLY A 174 20.24 -9.24 -11.01
N ASN A 175 19.83 -8.75 -9.84
CA ASN A 175 19.97 -9.43 -8.55
C ASN A 175 18.66 -10.09 -8.09
N ILE A 176 17.55 -9.86 -8.78
CA ILE A 176 16.24 -10.41 -8.40
C ILE A 176 16.13 -11.86 -8.83
N GLN A 177 15.44 -12.68 -8.03
CA GLN A 177 15.05 -14.04 -8.38
C GLN A 177 14.22 -14.08 -9.67
N ASN A 178 14.39 -15.14 -10.48
CA ASN A 178 13.65 -15.28 -11.73
C ASN A 178 12.12 -15.30 -11.45
N GLY A 179 11.35 -14.54 -12.23
CA GLY A 179 9.90 -14.39 -12.06
C GLY A 179 9.46 -13.40 -10.97
N GLN A 180 10.37 -12.87 -10.14
CA GLN A 180 10.02 -11.99 -9.00
C GLN A 180 10.17 -10.49 -9.29
N SER A 181 10.46 -10.08 -10.52
CA SER A 181 10.54 -8.65 -10.88
C SER A 181 9.23 -7.90 -10.64
N GLY A 182 8.08 -8.60 -10.70
CA GLY A 182 6.76 -8.02 -10.44
C GLY A 182 6.58 -7.50 -9.01
N GLN A 183 7.34 -8.04 -8.03
CA GLN A 183 7.31 -7.60 -6.62
C GLN A 183 7.85 -6.18 -6.43
N PHE A 184 8.47 -5.61 -7.47
CA PHE A 184 8.99 -4.25 -7.49
C PHE A 184 8.24 -3.39 -8.49
N SER A 185 6.97 -3.67 -8.79
CA SER A 185 6.19 -2.80 -9.67
C SER A 185 5.95 -1.44 -9.01
N ILE A 186 5.96 -0.37 -9.80
CA ILE A 186 5.54 0.96 -9.33
C ILE A 186 4.02 1.03 -9.40
N ARG A 187 3.38 1.50 -8.34
CA ARG A 187 1.95 1.80 -8.31
C ARG A 187 1.68 3.12 -9.03
N GLN A 188 0.69 3.12 -9.91
CA GLN A 188 0.45 4.21 -10.87
C GLN A 188 -0.54 5.29 -10.39
N ALA A 189 -1.21 5.11 -9.24
CA ALA A 189 -2.28 6.01 -8.78
C ALA A 189 -1.95 6.71 -7.44
N ALA A 190 -2.73 7.76 -7.14
CA ALA A 190 -2.65 8.73 -6.03
C ALA A 190 -2.65 8.13 -4.60
N ASP A 191 -2.69 6.81 -4.51
CA ASP A 191 -2.94 6.00 -3.31
C ASP A 191 -1.66 5.60 -2.55
N VAL A 192 -0.50 6.02 -3.02
CA VAL A 192 0.75 5.91 -2.26
C VAL A 192 1.12 7.27 -1.70
N TYR A 193 0.26 7.73 -0.78
CA TYR A 193 0.33 8.93 0.08
C TYR A 193 1.39 9.94 -0.36
N SER A 194 1.20 10.46 -1.57
CA SER A 194 2.27 11.13 -2.30
C SER A 194 2.34 12.60 -1.93
N LYS A 195 3.58 13.05 -1.69
CA LYS A 195 4.14 14.38 -1.98
C LYS A 195 3.38 15.61 -1.46
N GLY A 196 4.09 16.42 -0.66
CA GLY A 196 3.65 17.75 -0.25
C GLY A 196 2.57 17.77 0.83
N ALA A 197 1.81 16.68 1.02
CA ALA A 197 0.74 16.56 2.00
C ALA A 197 1.19 16.65 3.48
N TYR A 198 2.51 16.76 3.71
CA TYR A 198 3.11 16.96 5.02
C TYR A 198 3.92 18.26 5.14
N GLY A 199 3.96 19.13 4.11
CA GLY A 199 4.86 20.31 4.13
C GLY A 199 6.34 20.02 4.02
N LEU A 200 6.70 18.75 4.01
CA LEU A 200 8.06 18.24 3.87
C LEU A 200 8.57 18.46 2.44
N SER A 201 9.87 18.74 2.33
CA SER A 201 10.55 18.73 1.04
C SER A 201 10.51 17.34 0.42
N ASP A 202 10.63 17.23 -0.91
CA ASP A 202 10.61 15.93 -1.60
C ASP A 202 11.59 14.93 -0.92
N GLU A 203 12.81 15.38 -0.61
CA GLU A 203 13.86 14.59 0.07
C GLU A 203 13.46 14.06 1.46
N GLU A 204 12.50 14.70 2.13
CA GLU A 204 11.99 14.34 3.46
C GLU A 204 10.69 13.51 3.41
N THR A 205 10.08 13.34 2.23
CA THR A 205 8.78 12.66 2.10
C THR A 205 8.87 11.17 1.82
N TYR A 206 10.02 10.66 1.39
CA TYR A 206 10.23 9.23 1.18
C TYR A 206 10.73 8.59 2.48
N ASP A 207 9.99 7.61 2.98
CA ASP A 207 10.23 7.06 4.31
C ASP A 207 11.11 5.81 4.28
N PHE A 208 12.42 6.01 4.28
CA PHE A 208 13.37 4.90 4.38
C PHE A 208 13.25 4.08 5.68
N ASP A 209 12.65 4.64 6.73
CA ASP A 209 12.46 3.99 8.03
C ASP A 209 11.06 3.36 8.15
N SER A 210 10.23 3.44 7.09
CA SER A 210 8.87 2.90 7.11
C SER A 210 8.87 1.42 7.43
N ILE A 211 7.93 1.02 8.28
CA ILE A 211 7.62 -0.39 8.51
C ILE A 211 7.18 -1.09 7.22
N MET A 212 6.72 -0.34 6.22
CA MET A 212 6.25 -0.80 4.91
C MET A 212 7.35 -0.77 3.83
N HIS A 213 8.61 -0.46 4.18
CA HIS A 213 9.70 -0.48 3.20
C HIS A 213 10.37 -1.87 3.17
N TYR A 214 10.59 -2.44 1.99
CA TYR A 214 11.40 -3.65 1.86
C TYR A 214 12.84 -3.49 2.32
N ASP A 215 13.43 -4.58 2.80
CA ASP A 215 14.86 -4.64 3.05
C ASP A 215 15.68 -4.70 1.74
N GLN A 216 16.97 -4.38 1.83
CA GLN A 216 17.88 -4.33 0.68
C GLN A 216 18.08 -5.67 -0.07
N CYS A 217 17.68 -6.79 0.53
CA CYS A 217 17.85 -8.15 0.03
C CYS A 217 16.53 -8.84 -0.37
N ALA A 218 15.39 -8.14 -0.28
CA ALA A 218 14.09 -8.67 -0.66
C ALA A 218 14.15 -9.33 -2.05
N PHE A 219 13.73 -10.59 -2.16
CA PHE A 219 13.76 -11.39 -3.40
C PHE A 219 15.12 -11.47 -4.11
N SER A 220 16.22 -11.35 -3.37
CA SER A 220 17.56 -11.53 -3.93
C SER A 220 17.77 -12.96 -4.38
N LYS A 221 18.41 -13.16 -5.54
CA LYS A 221 18.84 -14.49 -6.02
C LYS A 221 19.89 -15.17 -5.13
N ALA A 222 20.45 -14.43 -4.18
CA ALA A 222 21.32 -14.99 -3.13
C ALA A 222 20.53 -15.57 -1.93
N CYS A 223 19.21 -15.38 -1.90
CA CYS A 223 18.31 -15.88 -0.86
C CYS A 223 17.42 -17.03 -1.37
N PRO A 224 16.84 -17.83 -0.45
CA PRO A 224 15.83 -18.82 -0.82
C PRO A 224 14.69 -18.20 -1.64
N ILE A 225 14.09 -19.01 -2.51
CA ILE A 225 13.02 -18.55 -3.41
C ILE A 225 11.86 -17.99 -2.59
N GLY A 226 11.42 -16.78 -2.94
CA GLY A 226 10.30 -16.10 -2.30
C GLY A 226 10.62 -15.53 -0.91
N SER A 227 11.89 -15.47 -0.49
CA SER A 227 12.27 -14.95 0.82
C SER A 227 13.35 -13.87 0.74
N SER A 228 13.51 -13.15 1.85
CA SER A 228 14.67 -12.30 2.12
C SER A 228 15.66 -13.00 3.07
N CYS A 229 16.92 -12.56 3.07
CA CYS A 229 18.04 -13.08 3.87
C CYS A 229 19.20 -12.08 3.86
N ASN A 230 20.30 -12.39 4.57
CA ASN A 230 21.55 -11.63 4.37
C ASN A 230 22.18 -11.98 3.01
N CYS A 231 21.94 -11.14 2.00
CA CYS A 231 22.37 -11.34 0.61
C CYS A 231 23.78 -10.81 0.29
N GLY A 232 24.51 -10.29 1.29
CA GLY A 232 25.82 -9.68 1.11
C GLY A 232 25.77 -8.53 0.10
N ILE A 233 26.57 -8.61 -0.96
CA ILE A 233 26.62 -7.59 -2.02
C ILE A 233 25.52 -7.72 -3.09
N THR A 234 24.68 -8.75 -3.00
CA THR A 234 23.65 -9.06 -4.01
C THR A 234 22.33 -8.36 -3.68
N THR A 235 22.39 -7.07 -3.33
CA THR A 235 21.21 -6.30 -2.93
C THR A 235 20.30 -6.05 -4.13
N THR A 236 18.99 -6.17 -3.91
CA THR A 236 17.95 -5.87 -4.91
C THR A 236 17.53 -4.41 -4.85
N ILE A 237 17.72 -3.73 -3.71
CA ILE A 237 17.45 -2.30 -3.54
C ILE A 237 18.75 -1.56 -3.19
N THR A 238 19.07 -0.53 -3.95
CA THR A 238 20.15 0.42 -3.65
C THR A 238 19.57 1.80 -3.32
N VAL A 239 19.89 2.35 -2.17
CA VAL A 239 19.56 3.72 -1.78
C VAL A 239 20.48 4.71 -2.52
N LEU A 240 19.89 5.73 -3.11
CA LEU A 240 20.58 6.74 -3.91
C LEU A 240 21.14 7.89 -3.04
N PRO A 241 22.19 8.58 -3.51
CA PRO A 241 22.66 9.82 -2.86
C PRO A 241 21.55 10.86 -2.74
N PRO A 242 21.53 11.67 -1.66
CA PRO A 242 22.48 11.73 -0.54
C PRO A 242 22.14 10.76 0.63
N ASN A 243 21.21 9.84 0.43
CA ASN A 243 20.55 9.07 1.49
C ASN A 243 21.24 7.75 1.85
N GLN A 244 22.48 7.51 1.42
CA GLN A 244 23.10 6.18 1.53
C GLN A 244 23.28 5.67 2.97
N SER A 245 23.20 6.55 3.97
CA SER A 245 23.16 6.16 5.39
C SER A 245 21.98 5.24 5.73
N TRP A 246 20.94 5.20 4.89
CA TRP A 246 19.78 4.33 5.04
C TRP A 246 19.94 2.93 4.42
N GLN A 247 20.98 2.68 3.62
CA GLN A 247 21.10 1.43 2.84
C GLN A 247 20.95 0.16 3.68
N SER A 248 21.54 0.13 4.88
CA SER A 248 21.45 -1.03 5.79
C SER A 248 20.34 -0.91 6.83
N ARG A 249 19.46 0.10 6.73
CA ARG A 249 18.39 0.41 7.69
C ARG A 249 17.00 0.23 7.11
N ILE A 250 16.83 0.34 5.79
CA ILE A 250 15.57 -0.02 5.11
C ILE A 250 15.17 -1.46 5.43
N GLY A 251 13.86 -1.72 5.53
CA GLY A 251 13.36 -3.04 5.95
C GLY A 251 13.37 -3.28 7.45
N GLN A 252 13.39 -2.21 8.25
CA GLN A 252 13.24 -2.34 9.70
C GLN A 252 11.87 -2.93 10.04
N LEU A 253 11.84 -3.84 11.02
CA LEU A 253 10.61 -4.43 11.58
C LEU A 253 10.66 -4.34 13.11
N ASN A 254 10.91 -3.16 13.66
CA ASN A 254 11.05 -2.95 15.10
C ASN A 254 10.37 -1.68 15.65
N HIS A 255 9.85 -0.79 14.80
CA HIS A 255 9.04 0.37 15.21
C HIS A 255 8.14 0.88 14.07
N LEU A 256 7.18 1.74 14.41
CA LEU A 256 6.53 2.63 13.43
C LEU A 256 7.40 3.88 13.26
N SER A 257 7.64 4.28 12.02
CA SER A 257 8.37 5.51 11.74
C SER A 257 7.54 6.76 12.10
N LYS A 258 8.18 7.93 12.03
CA LYS A 258 7.47 9.21 12.16
C LYS A 258 6.44 9.41 11.04
N LEU A 259 6.75 8.99 9.81
CA LEU A 259 5.87 9.17 8.66
C LEU A 259 4.79 8.10 8.60
N ASP A 260 5.05 6.87 9.06
CA ASP A 260 4.01 5.85 9.26
C ASP A 260 2.90 6.39 10.19
N ASN A 261 3.30 6.92 11.35
CA ASN A 261 2.38 7.48 12.35
C ASN A 261 1.58 8.67 11.77
N LEU A 262 2.28 9.61 11.14
CA LEU A 262 1.65 10.81 10.58
C LEU A 262 0.68 10.47 9.46
N THR A 263 1.09 9.57 8.56
CA THR A 263 0.26 9.08 7.46
C THR A 263 -1.01 8.45 7.99
N MET A 264 -0.89 7.52 8.94
CA MET A 264 -2.06 6.86 9.51
C MET A 264 -2.99 7.84 10.22
N SER A 265 -2.44 8.81 10.96
CA SER A 265 -3.24 9.84 11.65
C SER A 265 -4.03 10.74 10.70
N PHE A 266 -3.58 10.91 9.45
CA PHE A 266 -4.29 11.70 8.46
C PHE A 266 -5.33 10.88 7.70
N LEU A 267 -5.06 9.59 7.48
CA LEU A 267 -6.00 8.65 6.86
C LEU A 267 -7.17 8.30 7.78
N TYR A 268 -6.89 8.15 9.07
CA TYR A 268 -7.87 7.93 10.12
C TYR A 268 -7.79 9.08 11.13
N PRO A 269 -8.29 10.27 10.77
CA PRO A 269 -8.13 11.46 11.56
C PRO A 269 -9.10 11.51 12.74
N GLU A 270 -8.68 12.23 13.78
CA GLU A 270 -9.51 12.50 14.96
C GLU A 270 -10.83 13.19 14.60
N ASN A 271 -11.84 12.97 15.44
CA ASN A 271 -13.17 13.54 15.27
C ASN A 271 -13.12 15.07 15.30
N GLY A 272 -13.11 15.69 14.11
CA GLY A 272 -13.07 17.14 13.93
C GLY A 272 -11.83 17.67 13.21
N TRP A 273 -10.87 16.81 12.85
CA TRP A 273 -9.81 17.19 11.93
C TRP A 273 -10.35 17.33 10.51
N ARG A 274 -9.99 18.43 9.84
CA ARG A 274 -10.35 18.71 8.45
C ARG A 274 -9.13 19.21 7.70
N PHE A 275 -9.08 18.99 6.40
CA PHE A 275 -7.91 19.30 5.58
C PHE A 275 -8.26 20.28 4.47
N VAL A 276 -7.30 21.15 4.15
CA VAL A 276 -7.34 22.06 3.00
C VAL A 276 -6.11 21.85 2.15
N ASP A 277 -6.29 21.60 0.85
CA ASP A 277 -5.23 21.56 -0.14
C ASP A 277 -5.67 22.29 -1.41
N ARG A 278 -5.05 23.44 -1.67
CA ARG A 278 -5.36 24.26 -2.84
C ARG A 278 -5.09 23.61 -4.20
N THR A 279 -4.31 22.53 -4.22
CA THR A 279 -4.00 21.79 -5.44
C THR A 279 -5.05 20.72 -5.75
N HIS A 280 -5.92 20.41 -4.79
CA HIS A 280 -6.96 19.41 -4.96
C HIS A 280 -8.05 19.85 -5.92
N THR A 281 -8.34 19.00 -6.90
CA THR A 281 -9.37 19.24 -7.93
C THR A 281 -10.54 18.26 -7.84
N GLY A 282 -10.52 17.33 -6.90
CA GLY A 282 -11.53 16.27 -6.75
C GLY A 282 -12.74 16.68 -5.90
N SER A 283 -13.47 15.65 -5.43
CA SER A 283 -14.51 15.79 -4.42
C SER A 283 -13.94 16.42 -3.15
N GLN A 284 -14.73 17.25 -2.46
CA GLN A 284 -14.30 18.02 -1.30
C GLN A 284 -15.23 17.74 -0.12
N ASN A 285 -14.82 16.83 0.74
CA ASN A 285 -15.54 16.49 1.97
C ASN A 285 -14.73 16.84 3.24
N GLY A 286 -13.52 17.37 3.07
CA GLY A 286 -12.65 17.83 4.13
C GLY A 286 -11.82 16.73 4.81
N THR A 287 -11.84 15.50 4.30
CA THR A 287 -10.90 14.43 4.70
C THR A 287 -9.52 14.70 4.11
N PHE A 288 -8.51 13.91 4.52
CA PHE A 288 -7.16 14.05 3.97
C PHE A 288 -7.08 13.71 2.48
N LEU A 289 -7.86 12.74 2.01
CA LEU A 289 -7.89 12.31 0.61
C LEU A 289 -8.83 13.15 -0.27
N GLU A 290 -9.85 13.76 0.35
CA GLU A 290 -10.77 14.68 -0.30
C GLU A 290 -10.79 16.04 0.44
N PRO A 291 -9.64 16.74 0.53
CA PRO A 291 -9.53 17.98 1.28
C PRO A 291 -10.34 19.09 0.61
N TYR A 292 -10.66 20.14 1.36
CA TYR A 292 -11.21 21.34 0.75
C TYR A 292 -10.14 22.03 -0.11
N ASN A 293 -10.52 22.59 -1.24
CA ASN A 293 -9.54 23.20 -2.15
C ASN A 293 -9.27 24.69 -1.89
N ASN A 294 -9.89 25.27 -0.87
CA ASN A 294 -9.65 26.65 -0.47
C ASN A 294 -9.96 26.84 1.01
N PHE A 295 -9.31 27.84 1.61
CA PHE A 295 -9.36 28.11 3.04
C PHE A 295 -10.78 28.45 3.53
N ASN A 296 -11.51 29.30 2.81
CA ASN A 296 -12.88 29.69 3.18
C ASN A 296 -13.83 28.50 3.23
N SER A 297 -13.74 27.58 2.26
CA SER A 297 -14.52 26.34 2.26
C SER A 297 -14.16 25.48 3.47
N GLY A 298 -12.87 25.36 3.79
CA GLY A 298 -12.37 24.70 4.99
C GLY A 298 -13.01 25.26 6.26
N VAL A 299 -12.95 26.57 6.46
CA VAL A 299 -13.52 27.22 7.66
C VAL A 299 -15.04 27.04 7.73
N ASN A 300 -15.75 27.29 6.64
CA ASN A 300 -17.20 27.29 6.62
C ASN A 300 -17.78 25.89 6.87
N ASN A 301 -17.17 24.85 6.27
CA ASN A 301 -17.70 23.50 6.29
C ASN A 301 -17.13 22.61 7.42
N SER A 302 -16.05 23.02 8.08
CA SER A 302 -15.51 22.26 9.23
C SER A 302 -16.44 22.34 10.45
N PRO A 303 -16.53 21.36 11.36
CA PRO A 303 -17.34 21.50 12.58
C PRO A 303 -16.85 22.63 13.51
N ASN A 304 -17.68 23.09 14.45
CA ASN A 304 -17.22 24.04 15.47
C ASN A 304 -16.18 23.38 16.40
N GLY A 305 -15.09 24.07 16.72
CA GLY A 305 -13.97 23.53 17.51
C GLY A 305 -13.05 22.58 16.75
N SER A 306 -13.20 22.48 15.42
CA SER A 306 -12.36 21.63 14.56
C SER A 306 -10.89 22.07 14.55
N ILE A 307 -10.01 21.14 14.18
CA ILE A 307 -8.66 21.47 13.70
C ILE A 307 -8.68 21.46 12.18
N LEU A 308 -8.34 22.59 11.56
CA LEU A 308 -8.17 22.71 10.12
C LEU A 308 -6.67 22.61 9.78
N TRP A 309 -6.29 21.48 9.21
CA TRP A 309 -4.97 21.23 8.64
C TRP A 309 -4.86 21.87 7.27
N ILE A 310 -3.88 22.73 7.09
CA ILE A 310 -3.67 23.51 5.88
C ILE A 310 -2.43 22.96 5.20
N GLN A 311 -2.58 22.38 4.02
CA GLN A 311 -1.47 21.90 3.22
C GLN A 311 -0.65 23.06 2.66
N PRO A 312 0.64 22.84 2.36
CA PRO A 312 1.53 23.89 1.86
C PRO A 312 0.96 24.69 0.70
N GLY A 313 1.25 25.98 0.71
CA GLY A 313 0.80 26.91 -0.32
C GLY A 313 0.41 28.27 0.25
N THR A 314 -0.03 29.14 -0.67
CA THR A 314 -0.52 30.47 -0.34
C THR A 314 -2.05 30.48 -0.42
N TYR A 315 -2.70 30.87 0.67
CA TYR A 315 -4.15 30.93 0.80
C TYR A 315 -4.60 32.36 1.04
N PRO A 316 -5.56 32.90 0.25
CA PRO A 316 -6.27 34.12 0.60
C PRO A 316 -7.07 33.85 1.88
N ALA A 317 -6.73 34.55 2.96
CA ALA A 317 -7.33 34.36 4.27
C ALA A 317 -7.73 35.67 4.95
N ALA A 318 -7.75 36.79 4.22
CA ALA A 318 -8.36 38.01 4.75
C ALA A 318 -9.86 37.86 4.87
N GLY A 319 -10.34 38.07 6.09
CA GLY A 319 -11.76 38.05 6.42
C GLY A 319 -11.97 37.96 7.92
N THR A 320 -13.23 38.05 8.31
CA THR A 320 -13.67 37.71 9.67
C THR A 320 -14.26 36.31 9.64
N TYR A 321 -13.78 35.45 10.55
CA TYR A 321 -14.25 34.08 10.69
C TYR A 321 -14.81 33.89 12.09
N ASP A 322 -16.13 33.90 12.24
CA ASP A 322 -16.82 33.87 13.54
C ASP A 322 -16.98 32.44 14.11
N LYS A 323 -16.05 31.55 13.77
CA LYS A 323 -16.11 30.14 14.11
C LYS A 323 -14.88 29.71 14.90
N PRO A 324 -15.04 29.28 16.16
CA PRO A 324 -13.95 28.72 16.93
C PRO A 324 -13.30 27.54 16.21
N MET A 325 -12.01 27.64 15.92
CA MET A 325 -11.23 26.55 15.33
C MET A 325 -9.73 26.74 15.59
N SER A 326 -8.99 25.64 15.48
CA SER A 326 -7.53 25.66 15.48
C SER A 326 -7.03 25.48 14.05
N LEU A 327 -6.08 26.30 13.63
CA LEU A 327 -5.38 26.11 12.37
C LEU A 327 -4.08 25.38 12.64
N GLN A 328 -3.81 24.33 11.87
CA GLN A 328 -2.52 23.64 11.89
C GLN A 328 -1.99 23.55 10.47
N ALA A 329 -0.68 23.55 10.35
CA ALA A 329 0.01 23.20 9.13
C ALA A 329 0.84 21.96 9.44
N PRO A 330 0.96 20.99 8.52
CA PRO A 330 2.01 20.01 8.65
C PRO A 330 3.37 20.71 8.48
N LEU A 331 4.47 19.96 8.56
CA LEU A 331 5.84 20.47 8.67
C LEU A 331 6.29 21.34 7.47
N GLY A 332 5.84 22.61 7.36
CA GLY A 332 6.41 23.63 6.47
C GLY A 332 5.45 24.33 5.48
N HIS A 333 5.84 25.55 5.06
CA HIS A 333 5.40 26.27 3.85
C HIS A 333 3.91 26.65 3.66
N VAL A 334 3.18 26.97 4.74
CA VAL A 334 1.87 27.64 4.63
C VAL A 334 2.01 29.15 4.74
N THR A 335 1.46 29.89 3.78
CA THR A 335 1.33 31.35 3.83
C THR A 335 -0.14 31.73 3.78
N LEU A 336 -0.63 32.42 4.81
CA LEU A 336 -1.94 33.06 4.81
C LEU A 336 -1.76 34.51 4.34
N SER A 337 -2.25 34.83 3.14
CA SER A 337 -2.16 36.18 2.60
C SER A 337 -3.39 37.01 2.99
N PRO A 338 -3.20 38.30 3.30
CA PRO A 338 -4.30 39.25 3.39
C PRO A 338 -5.06 39.43 2.07
#